data_AF-A0A8T5NFT1-F1
#
_entry.id   AF-A0A8T5NFT1-F1
#
_cell.length_a   1.000
_cell.length_b   1.000
_cell.length_c   1.000
_cell.angle_alpha   90.00
_cell.angle_beta   90.00
_cell.angle_gamma   90.00
#
_symmetry.space_group_name_H-M   'P 1'
#
loop_
_entity.id
_entity.type
_entity.pdbx_description
1 polymer ?
#
loop_
_entity_poly.entity_id
_entity_poly.type
_entity_poly.pdbx_seq_one_letter_code
_entity_poly.pdbx_strand_id
1 'polypeptide(L)' 'MNAVDVNPKMVAYYKLKVEKGVMVTKVVPESEAHRSGITAGDVLVRMDDVQINSVAT' A
#
# COMPACT_ATOMS: atom_id res chain seq x y z
N MET A 1 6.53 -7.38 -5.37
CA MET A 1 6.21 -6.22 -4.51
C MET A 1 6.12 -6.74 -3.08
N ASN A 2 6.67 -6.00 -2.11
CA ASN A 2 6.43 -6.27 -0.69
C ASN A 2 5.58 -5.13 -0.13
N ALA A 3 4.66 -5.47 0.77
CA ALA A 3 3.76 -4.51 1.38
C ALA A 3 3.36 -4.98 2.78
N VAL A 4 2.81 -4.06 3.57
CA VAL A 4 2.38 -4.30 4.96
C VAL A 4 1.04 -3.65 5.21
N ASP A 5 0.26 -4.22 6.12
CA ASP A 5 -1.03 -3.66 6.53
C ASP A 5 -0.84 -2.32 7.21
N VAL A 6 -1.66 -1.35 6.81
CA VAL A 6 -1.77 -0.09 7.53
C VAL A 6 -2.37 -0.36 8.90
N ASN A 7 -1.69 0.13 9.94
CA ASN A 7 -2.16 0.06 11.31
C ASN A 7 -2.30 1.46 11.94
N PRO A 8 -3.01 1.60 13.09
CA PRO A 8 -3.26 2.91 13.70
C PRO A 8 -1.99 3.72 14.03
N LYS A 9 -0.89 3.05 14.39
CA LYS A 9 0.39 3.72 14.69
C LYS A 9 0.95 4.38 13.42
N MET A 10 0.86 3.71 12.28
CA MET A 10 1.28 4.24 10.99
C MET A 10 0.40 5.41 10.54
N VAL A 11 -0.92 5.31 10.74
CA VAL A 11 -1.85 6.41 10.41
C VAL A 11 -1.47 7.68 11.17
N ALA A 12 -1.24 7.56 12.48
CA ALA A 12 -0.84 8.71 13.30
C ALA A 12 0.54 9.25 12.92
N TYR A 13 1.52 8.38 12.73
CA TYR A 13 2.91 8.76 12.45
C TYR A 13 3.06 9.42 11.07
N TYR A 14 2.50 8.82 10.03
CA TYR A 14 2.58 9.33 8.66
C TYR A 14 1.45 10.30 8.29
N LYS A 15 0.52 10.58 9.22
CA LYS A 15 -0.68 11.40 9.00
C LYS A 15 -1.47 10.96 7.77
N LEU A 16 -1.68 9.65 7.65
CA LEU A 16 -2.40 9.06 6.53
C LEU A 16 -3.86 9.55 6.53
N LYS A 17 -4.40 9.81 5.35
CA LYS A 17 -5.81 10.20 5.16
C LYS A 17 -6.77 9.00 5.19
N VAL A 18 -6.25 7.80 5.47
CA VAL A 18 -6.98 6.55 5.44
C VAL A 18 -6.67 5.74 6.69
N GLU A 19 -7.67 4.99 7.16
CA GLU A 19 -7.56 4.14 8.36
C GLU A 19 -7.09 2.72 8.04
N LYS A 20 -7.33 2.28 6.79
CA LYS A 20 -7.03 0.93 6.30
C LYS A 20 -6.42 1.00 4.90
N GLY A 21 -5.70 -0.06 4.54
CA GLY A 21 -5.01 -0.18 3.28
C GLY A 21 -3.74 -1.01 3.44
N VAL A 22 -2.97 -1.06 2.36
CA VAL A 22 -1.71 -1.79 2.27
C VAL A 22 -0.62 -0.81 1.85
N MET A 23 0.37 -0.60 2.71
CA MET A 23 1.52 0.27 2.42
C MET A 23 2.59 -0.53 1.68
N VAL A 24 3.01 -0.03 0.51
CA VAL A 24 4.07 -0.62 -0.30
C VAL A 24 5.42 -0.32 0.34
N THR A 25 6.18 -1.37 0.67
CA THR A 25 7.52 -1.24 1.30
C THR A 25 8.64 -1.49 0.30
N LYS A 26 8.38 -2.23 -0.78
CA LYS A 26 9.34 -2.48 -1.85
C LYS A 26 8.65 -2.79 -3.18
N VAL A 27 9.15 -2.18 -4.24
CA VAL A 27 8.79 -2.49 -5.62
C VAL A 27 9.99 -3.12 -6.32
N VAL A 28 9.74 -4.14 -7.14
CA VAL A 28 10.80 -4.81 -7.91
C VAL A 28 11.06 -3.95 -9.16
N PRO A 29 12.32 -3.54 -9.45
CA PRO A 29 12.63 -2.83 -10.68
C PRO A 29 12.14 -3.59 -11.91
N GLU A 30 11.71 -2.87 -12.95
CA GLU A 30 11.14 -3.43 -14.20
C GLU A 30 9.84 -4.25 -14.07
N SER A 31 9.29 -4.43 -12.87
CA SER A 31 7.98 -5.08 -12.71
C SER A 31 6.82 -4.20 -13.21
N GLU A 32 5.65 -4.81 -13.44
CA GLU A 32 4.44 -4.06 -13.83
C GLU A 32 4.07 -2.96 -12.82
N ALA A 33 4.27 -3.21 -11.52
CA ALA A 33 4.07 -2.20 -10.49
C ALA A 33 5.06 -1.02 -10.62
N HIS A 34 6.33 -1.29 -10.98
CA HIS A 34 7.29 -0.22 -11.25
C HIS A 34 6.91 0.58 -12.49
N ARG A 35 6.49 -0.11 -13.56
CA ARG A 35 6.08 0.50 -14.83
C ARG A 35 4.80 1.31 -14.72
N SER A 36 3.90 0.94 -13.80
CA SER A 36 2.70 1.70 -13.47
C SER A 36 2.95 2.90 -12.55
N GLY A 37 4.20 3.11 -12.11
CA GLY A 37 4.60 4.22 -11.25
C GLY A 37 4.36 4.00 -9.76
N ILE A 38 4.04 2.77 -9.33
CA ILE A 38 3.96 2.43 -7.91
C ILE A 38 5.36 2.45 -7.32
N THR A 39 5.49 3.11 -6.17
CA THR A 39 6.75 3.26 -5.44
C THR A 39 6.60 2.90 -3.97
N ALA A 40 7.74 2.72 -3.29
CA ALA A 40 7.73 2.50 -1.84
C ALA A 40 7.22 3.76 -1.12
N GLY A 41 6.28 3.57 -0.19
CA GLY A 41 5.57 4.66 0.50
C GLY A 41 4.12 4.85 0.02
N ASP A 42 3.75 4.31 -1.14
CA ASP A 42 2.36 4.33 -1.60
C ASP A 42 1.46 3.50 -0.69
N VAL A 43 0.22 3.94 -0.53
CA VAL A 43 -0.82 3.22 0.22
C VAL A 43 -1.92 2.80 -0.74
N LEU A 44 -2.05 1.49 -0.97
CA LEU A 44 -3.10 0.88 -1.76
C LEU A 44 -4.36 0.74 -0.90
N VAL A 45 -5.44 1.40 -1.31
CA VAL A 45 -6.71 1.46 -0.57
C VAL A 45 -7.84 0.71 -1.26
N ARG A 46 -7.70 0.46 -2.57
CA ARG A 46 -8.71 -0.15 -3.41
C ARG A 46 -8.05 -0.78 -4.64
N MET A 47 -8.57 -1.92 -5.08
CA MET A 47 -8.26 -2.53 -6.37
C MET A 47 -9.57 -2.83 -7.08
N ASP A 48 -9.71 -2.31 -8.30
CA ASP A 48 -11.00 -2.20 -8.99
C ASP A 48 -12.05 -1.67 -8.03
N ASP A 49 -13.23 -2.28 -7.91
CA ASP A 49 -14.28 -1.80 -7.01
C ASP A 49 -14.22 -2.40 -5.59
N VAL A 50 -13.12 -3.06 -5.24
CA VAL A 50 -12.95 -3.75 -3.95
C VAL A 50 -11.99 -2.98 -3.03
N GLN A 51 -12.44 -2.67 -1.82
CA GLN A 51 -11.58 -2.07 -0.80
C GLN A 51 -10.50 -3.06 -0.33
N ILE A 52 -9.26 -2.58 -0.26
CA ILE A 52 -8.14 -3.35 0.29
C ILE A 52 -8.02 -2.99 1.77
N ASN A 53 -8.20 -3.99 2.63
CA ASN A 53 -8.07 -3.83 4.08
C ASN A 53 -6.86 -4.54 4.67
N SER A 54 -6.25 -5.46 3.94
CA SER A 54 -5.06 -6.21 4.34
C SER A 54 -4.35 -6.82 3.14
N VAL A 55 -3.07 -7.14 3.29
CA VAL A 55 -2.34 -8.07 2.46
C VAL A 55 -2.91 -9.45 2.78
N ALA A 56 -3.81 -9.96 1.94
CA ALA A 56 -4.29 -11.34 2.08
C ALA A 56 -3.06 -12.27 2.09
N THR A 57 -2.91 -13.03 3.19
CA THR A 57 -1.87 -14.06 3.35
C THR A 57 -2.24 -15.31 2.58
#